data_AF-A0A7V6VLV5-F1
#
_entry.id   AF-A0A7V6VLV5-F1
#
_cell.length_a   1.000
_cell.length_b   1.000
_cell.length_c   1.000
_cell.angle_alpha   90.00
_cell.angle_beta   90.00
_cell.angle_gamma   90.00
#
_symmetry.space_group_name_H-M   'P 1'
#
loop_
_entity.id
_entity.type
_entity.pdbx_description
1 polymer ?
#
loop_
_entity_poly.entity_id
_entity_poly.type
_entity_poly.pdbx_seq_one_letter_code
_entity_poly.pdbx_strand_id
1 'polypeptide(L)'
;MRSVGAGPEMMPLAVVKDKRVPSSGSTHVIWVHGGSVVNLLAVWRAHGLPDILHRAGQQGVVLAGISAGAICWYTGGPTDSFGPPLRNITNALGFLPYGGGVHYDSEADRRPLVHQLVAEVELPETHCTDDGAGLVYLGTELQEAVCERPGAKGNIVRRNGDSPVEETLRTRLL
;
A
#
# COMPACT_ATOMS: atom_id res chain seq x y z
N MET A 1 26.94 13.83 -27.21
CA MET A 1 27.17 12.42 -26.80
C MET A 1 27.50 12.40 -25.31
N ARG A 2 27.04 11.37 -24.59
CA ARG A 2 26.72 11.27 -23.14
C ARG A 2 25.30 11.79 -22.84
N SER A 3 24.19 11.03 -22.80
CA SER A 3 23.82 9.61 -22.57
C SER A 3 23.07 9.42 -21.24
N VAL A 4 21.83 8.92 -21.37
CA VAL A 4 21.02 8.12 -20.42
C VAL A 4 20.75 8.78 -19.07
N GLY A 5 19.54 9.26 -18.77
CA GLY A 5 18.27 8.54 -18.82
C GLY A 5 17.89 8.22 -17.38
N ALA A 6 17.07 9.05 -16.76
CA ALA A 6 16.55 8.82 -15.41
C ALA A 6 15.86 7.45 -15.40
N GLY A 7 16.40 6.52 -14.60
CA GLY A 7 15.80 5.21 -14.40
C GLY A 7 14.44 5.33 -13.70
N PRO A 8 13.57 4.32 -13.82
CA PRO A 8 12.26 4.33 -13.17
C PRO A 8 12.44 4.23 -11.65
N GLU A 9 12.12 5.31 -10.93
CA GLU A 9 11.95 5.35 -9.48
C GLU A 9 10.71 4.51 -9.11
N MET A 10 10.89 3.41 -8.38
CA MET A 10 9.86 2.41 -8.13
C MET A 10 10.06 1.74 -6.77
N MET A 11 9.28 2.16 -5.76
CA MET A 11 8.66 1.29 -4.75
C MET A 11 7.83 2.12 -3.75
N PRO A 12 6.50 2.03 -3.80
CA PRO A 12 5.78 1.77 -2.54
C PRO A 12 5.21 0.37 -2.47
N LEU A 13 5.93 -0.53 -1.80
CA LEU A 13 5.63 -1.96 -1.72
C LEU A 13 4.52 -2.22 -0.69
N ALA A 14 3.52 -3.03 -1.04
CA ALA A 14 2.83 -3.89 -0.09
C ALA A 14 2.99 -5.30 -0.65
N VAL A 15 4.00 -6.03 -0.18
CA VAL A 15 4.23 -7.42 -0.61
C VAL A 15 3.44 -8.33 0.31
N VAL A 16 2.50 -9.10 -0.22
CA VAL A 16 1.85 -10.18 0.53
C VAL A 16 2.51 -11.49 0.12
N LYS A 17 3.19 -12.17 1.06
CA LYS A 17 3.72 -13.53 0.89
C LYS A 17 3.00 -14.48 1.85
N ASP A 18 2.75 -15.75 1.52
CA ASP A 18 2.17 -16.73 2.46
C ASP A 18 3.26 -17.49 3.24
N LYS A 19 3.10 -17.70 4.56
CA LYS A 19 4.04 -18.43 5.44
C LYS A 19 4.32 -19.86 5.00
N ARG A 20 3.41 -20.46 4.23
CA ARG A 20 3.40 -21.91 3.95
C ARG A 20 4.18 -22.30 2.69
N VAL A 21 4.78 -21.36 1.97
CA VAL A 21 5.47 -21.65 0.70
C VAL A 21 6.99 -21.55 0.91
N PRO A 22 7.72 -22.69 0.90
CA PRO A 22 9.18 -22.70 1.01
C PRO A 22 9.84 -21.93 -0.14
N SER A 23 10.91 -21.18 0.15
CA SER A 23 11.69 -20.41 -0.83
C SER A 23 12.68 -21.29 -1.62
N SER A 24 12.20 -22.37 -2.22
CA SER A 24 13.00 -23.20 -3.15
C SER A 24 12.23 -23.34 -4.47
N GLY A 25 12.40 -22.38 -5.38
CA GLY A 25 11.77 -22.37 -6.70
C GLY A 25 11.64 -20.96 -7.30
N SER A 26 11.15 -20.88 -8.55
CA SER A 26 10.78 -19.62 -9.20
C SER A 26 9.63 -18.94 -8.45
N THR A 27 9.76 -17.65 -8.14
CA THR A 27 8.69 -16.83 -7.54
C THR A 27 7.96 -16.05 -8.63
N HIS A 28 6.64 -16.11 -8.64
CA HIS A 28 5.80 -15.29 -9.51
C HIS A 28 5.36 -14.03 -8.76
N VAL A 29 5.29 -12.92 -9.48
CA VAL A 29 4.88 -11.62 -8.94
C VAL A 29 3.80 -11.03 -9.83
N ILE A 30 2.72 -10.55 -9.21
CA ILE A 30 1.77 -9.64 -9.84
C ILE A 30 2.10 -8.25 -9.32
N TRP A 31 2.43 -7.33 -10.23
CA TRP A 31 2.83 -5.98 -9.92
C TRP A 31 1.84 -4.96 -10.49
N VAL A 32 1.21 -4.17 -9.62
CA VAL A 32 0.18 -3.19 -10.00
C VAL A 32 0.71 -1.76 -9.82
N HIS A 33 0.70 -0.98 -10.90
CA HIS A 33 1.13 0.43 -10.88
C HIS A 33 0.10 1.37 -10.23
N GLY A 34 0.46 2.65 -10.12
CA GLY A 34 -0.44 3.74 -9.76
C GLY A 34 -1.50 4.02 -10.83
N GLY A 35 -2.33 5.02 -10.56
CA GLY A 35 -3.48 5.40 -11.39
C GLY A 35 -4.67 5.76 -10.52
N SER A 36 -5.89 5.47 -10.99
CA SER A 36 -7.10 5.64 -10.18
C SER A 36 -7.44 4.34 -9.46
N VAL A 37 -7.50 4.39 -8.12
CA VAL A 37 -7.95 3.28 -7.27
C VAL A 37 -9.37 2.86 -7.65
N VAL A 38 -10.24 3.83 -7.89
CA VAL A 38 -11.64 3.61 -8.27
C VAL A 38 -11.73 2.87 -9.60
N ASN A 39 -10.96 3.29 -10.62
CA ASN A 39 -10.97 2.65 -11.92
C ASN A 39 -10.38 1.23 -11.87
N LEU A 40 -9.27 1.04 -11.15
CA LEU A 40 -8.69 -0.29 -10.93
C LEU A 40 -9.73 -1.23 -10.31
N LEU A 41 -10.33 -0.84 -9.19
CA LEU A 41 -11.31 -1.65 -8.48
C LEU A 41 -12.57 -1.92 -9.33
N ALA A 42 -13.06 -0.93 -10.08
CA ALA A 42 -14.24 -1.09 -10.93
C ALA A 42 -14.00 -2.13 -12.05
N VAL A 43 -12.90 -1.99 -12.79
CA VAL A 43 -12.52 -2.91 -13.87
C VAL A 43 -12.24 -4.30 -13.31
N TRP A 44 -11.49 -4.40 -12.21
CA TRP A 44 -11.16 -5.68 -11.60
C TRP A 44 -12.40 -6.43 -11.15
N ARG A 45 -13.34 -5.76 -10.50
CA ARG A 45 -14.62 -6.36 -10.08
C ARG A 45 -15.44 -6.81 -11.27
N ALA A 46 -15.51 -6.00 -12.34
CA ALA A 46 -16.22 -6.37 -13.56
C ALA A 46 -15.68 -7.67 -14.21
N HIS A 47 -14.40 -7.98 -14.00
CA HIS A 47 -13.73 -9.16 -14.54
C HIS A 47 -13.47 -10.28 -13.52
N GLY A 48 -13.99 -10.18 -12.29
CA GLY A 48 -13.80 -11.20 -11.26
C GLY A 48 -12.33 -11.33 -10.76
N LEU A 49 -11.51 -10.30 -10.96
CA LEU A 49 -10.12 -10.30 -10.52
C LEU A 49 -9.94 -10.46 -9.00
N PRO A 50 -10.80 -9.93 -8.11
CA PRO A 50 -10.62 -10.10 -6.67
C PRO A 50 -10.41 -11.57 -6.26
N ASP A 51 -11.27 -12.48 -6.72
CA ASP A 51 -11.18 -13.91 -6.39
C ASP A 51 -9.97 -14.59 -7.04
N ILE A 52 -9.57 -14.14 -8.23
CA ILE A 52 -8.39 -14.66 -8.93
C ILE A 52 -7.12 -14.24 -8.20
N LEU A 53 -7.00 -12.95 -7.85
CA LEU A 53 -5.85 -12.40 -7.13
C LEU A 53 -5.72 -13.01 -5.73
N HIS A 54 -6.84 -13.18 -5.02
CA HIS A 54 -6.84 -13.81 -3.71
C HIS A 54 -6.32 -15.26 -3.79
N ARG A 55 -6.82 -16.05 -4.74
CA ARG A 55 -6.34 -17.43 -4.96
C ARG A 55 -4.88 -17.48 -5.39
N ALA A 56 -4.44 -16.57 -6.24
CA ALA A 56 -3.03 -16.48 -6.64
C ALA A 56 -2.12 -16.23 -5.42
N GLY A 57 -2.50 -15.30 -4.55
CA GLY A 57 -1.79 -15.04 -3.28
C GLY A 57 -1.71 -16.27 -2.38
N GLN A 58 -2.84 -16.99 -2.22
CA GLN A 58 -2.89 -18.26 -1.46
C GLN A 58 -2.01 -19.37 -2.07
N GLN A 59 -1.69 -19.29 -3.36
CA GLN A 59 -0.81 -20.21 -4.07
C GLN A 59 0.66 -19.77 -4.07
N GLY A 60 1.01 -18.70 -3.34
CA GLY A 60 2.38 -18.23 -3.20
C GLY A 60 2.83 -17.21 -4.25
N VAL A 61 1.91 -16.71 -5.10
CA VAL A 61 2.19 -15.56 -5.96
C VAL A 61 2.31 -14.32 -5.08
N VAL A 62 3.38 -13.57 -5.24
CA VAL A 62 3.54 -12.30 -4.53
C VAL A 62 2.63 -11.26 -5.18
N LEU A 63 1.72 -10.70 -4.39
CA LEU A 63 0.95 -9.53 -4.78
C LEU A 63 1.71 -8.30 -4.34
N ALA A 64 2.02 -7.42 -5.30
CA ALA A 64 2.71 -6.17 -5.08
C ALA A 64 2.00 -5.06 -5.86
N GLY A 65 2.04 -3.86 -5.34
CA GLY A 65 1.55 -2.70 -6.08
C GLY A 65 2.04 -1.42 -5.46
N ILE A 66 2.01 -0.35 -6.24
CA ILE A 66 2.48 0.98 -5.89
C ILE A 66 1.37 2.01 -6.00
N SER A 67 1.41 3.07 -5.17
CA SER A 67 0.45 4.17 -5.18
C SER A 67 -0.99 3.62 -5.13
N ALA A 68 -1.82 3.89 -6.13
CA ALA A 68 -3.16 3.33 -6.22
C ALA A 68 -3.22 1.79 -6.18
N GLY A 69 -2.25 1.10 -6.79
CA GLY A 69 -2.13 -0.35 -6.72
C GLY A 69 -1.87 -0.87 -5.30
N ALA A 70 -1.11 -0.12 -4.49
CA ALA A 70 -0.88 -0.46 -3.09
C ALA A 70 -2.16 -0.32 -2.26
N ILE A 71 -2.88 0.80 -2.42
CA ILE A 71 -4.16 1.06 -1.71
C ILE A 71 -5.17 -0.07 -1.96
N CYS A 72 -5.21 -0.63 -3.17
CA CYS A 72 -6.15 -1.70 -3.52
C CYS A 72 -6.07 -2.93 -2.61
N TRP A 73 -4.91 -3.22 -1.98
CA TRP A 73 -4.74 -4.39 -1.11
C TRP A 73 -5.33 -4.21 0.29
N TYR A 74 -5.49 -2.96 0.74
CA TYR A 74 -6.01 -2.60 2.05
C TYR A 74 -7.55 -2.63 2.07
N THR A 75 -8.14 -2.34 3.23
CA THR A 75 -9.59 -2.11 3.35
C THR A 75 -10.02 -0.82 2.64
N GLY A 76 -9.13 0.17 2.59
CA GLY A 76 -9.43 1.50 2.08
C GLY A 76 -8.23 2.44 2.21
N GLY A 77 -8.43 3.71 1.85
CA GLY A 77 -7.43 4.75 1.99
C GLY A 77 -7.75 6.05 1.24
N PRO A 78 -7.06 7.15 1.53
CA PRO A 78 -7.20 8.40 0.79
C PRO A 78 -6.81 8.27 -0.69
N THR A 79 -7.64 8.80 -1.58
CA THR A 79 -7.42 8.79 -3.03
C THR A 79 -7.86 10.09 -3.69
N ASP A 80 -7.13 10.44 -4.75
CA ASP A 80 -7.41 11.50 -5.72
C ASP A 80 -8.19 10.99 -6.94
N SER A 81 -8.71 9.75 -6.90
CA SER A 81 -9.46 9.13 -8.01
C SER A 81 -10.65 9.95 -8.51
N PHE A 82 -11.14 10.90 -7.70
CA PHE A 82 -12.27 11.77 -8.02
C PHE A 82 -11.85 13.23 -8.25
N GLY A 83 -10.56 13.48 -8.48
CA GLY A 83 -9.95 14.81 -8.46
C GLY A 83 -9.82 15.38 -7.04
N PRO A 84 -9.20 16.57 -6.89
CA PRO A 84 -9.10 17.26 -5.61
C PRO A 84 -10.46 17.79 -5.13
N PRO A 85 -10.71 17.88 -3.81
CA PRO A 85 -9.83 17.40 -2.74
C PRO A 85 -9.81 15.87 -2.65
N LEU A 86 -8.77 15.32 -1.99
CA LEU A 86 -8.68 13.89 -1.68
C LEU A 86 -9.96 13.39 -0.98
N ARG A 87 -10.34 12.14 -1.27
CA ARG A 87 -11.48 11.48 -0.64
C ARG A 87 -11.07 10.13 -0.09
N ASN A 88 -11.75 9.69 0.96
CA ASN A 88 -11.60 8.34 1.47
C ASN A 88 -12.36 7.33 0.58
N ILE A 89 -11.83 6.13 0.45
CA ILE A 89 -12.60 4.94 0.06
C ILE A 89 -12.43 3.87 1.13
N THR A 90 -13.47 3.08 1.39
CA THR A 90 -13.48 1.99 2.38
C THR A 90 -13.85 0.64 1.77
N ASN A 91 -13.83 0.57 0.44
CA ASN A 91 -14.22 -0.58 -0.36
C ASN A 91 -13.10 -1.00 -1.31
N ALA A 92 -11.85 -1.03 -0.84
CA ALA A 92 -10.77 -1.70 -1.57
C ALA A 92 -10.91 -3.24 -1.44
N LEU A 93 -9.89 -4.04 -1.80
CA LEU A 93 -10.02 -5.50 -1.80
C LEU A 93 -10.00 -6.12 -0.39
N GLY A 94 -9.42 -5.43 0.59
CA GLY A 94 -9.42 -5.88 1.99
C GLY A 94 -8.57 -7.13 2.25
N PHE A 95 -7.55 -7.39 1.43
CA PHE A 95 -6.60 -8.48 1.69
C PHE A 95 -5.73 -8.21 2.92
N LEU A 96 -5.47 -6.94 3.20
CA LEU A 96 -4.87 -6.45 4.44
C LEU A 96 -5.96 -5.76 5.29
N PRO A 97 -6.08 -6.08 6.59
CA PRO A 97 -7.14 -5.57 7.47
C PRO A 97 -6.86 -4.15 7.99
N TYR A 98 -6.04 -3.38 7.28
CA TYR A 98 -5.60 -2.04 7.64
C TYR A 98 -6.10 -1.02 6.61
N GLY A 99 -5.99 0.27 6.90
CA GLY A 99 -6.03 1.33 5.90
C GLY A 99 -4.68 1.45 5.19
N GLY A 100 -4.67 1.97 3.96
CA GLY A 100 -3.46 2.20 3.17
C GLY A 100 -3.24 3.68 2.85
N GLY A 101 -2.10 4.23 3.29
CA GLY A 101 -1.61 5.55 2.90
C GLY A 101 -0.39 5.46 1.99
N VAL A 102 -0.30 6.32 0.99
CA VAL A 102 0.83 6.42 0.04
C VAL A 102 1.24 7.89 -0.11
N HIS A 103 2.39 8.19 -0.71
CA HIS A 103 2.87 9.56 -0.93
C HIS A 103 2.85 10.41 0.35
N TYR A 104 3.14 9.77 1.49
CA TYR A 104 2.87 10.31 2.82
C TYR A 104 3.78 11.49 3.20
N ASP A 105 4.94 11.60 2.55
CA ASP A 105 5.91 12.69 2.68
C ASP A 105 5.77 13.77 1.59
N SER A 106 5.28 13.42 0.41
CA SER A 106 5.31 14.28 -0.78
C SER A 106 3.98 14.99 -1.07
N GLU A 107 2.85 14.44 -0.65
CA GLU A 107 1.52 15.04 -0.84
C GLU A 107 0.94 15.55 0.49
N ALA A 108 1.04 16.87 0.71
CA ALA A 108 0.78 17.54 1.99
C ALA A 108 -0.60 17.24 2.61
N ASP A 109 -1.63 17.01 1.80
CA ASP A 109 -3.00 16.78 2.27
C ASP A 109 -3.23 15.33 2.75
N ARG A 110 -2.38 14.37 2.38
CA ARG A 110 -2.59 12.96 2.70
C ARG A 110 -2.42 12.65 4.17
N ARG A 111 -1.35 13.15 4.78
CA ARG A 111 -1.04 12.88 6.19
C ARG A 111 -2.09 13.45 7.15
N PRO A 112 -2.52 14.71 7.05
CA PRO A 112 -3.64 15.23 7.83
C PRO A 112 -4.93 14.44 7.63
N LEU A 113 -5.26 14.07 6.39
CA LEU A 113 -6.47 13.31 6.09
C LEU A 113 -6.45 11.90 6.71
N VAL A 114 -5.33 11.17 6.65
CA VAL A 114 -5.20 9.88 7.34
C VAL A 114 -5.45 10.02 8.84
N HIS A 115 -4.82 11.02 9.47
CA HIS A 115 -4.99 11.28 10.90
C HIS A 115 -6.45 11.54 11.25
N GLN A 116 -7.14 12.38 10.47
CA GLN A 116 -8.57 12.64 10.63
C GLN A 116 -9.39 11.35 10.51
N LEU A 117 -9.22 10.59 9.42
CA LEU A 117 -10.03 9.40 9.15
C LEU A 117 -9.86 8.31 10.23
N VAL A 118 -8.67 8.16 10.80
CA VAL A 118 -8.42 7.25 11.94
C VAL A 118 -9.08 7.79 13.22
N ALA A 119 -8.99 9.10 13.46
CA ALA A 119 -9.62 9.78 14.59
C ALA A 119 -11.16 9.86 14.49
N GLU A 120 -11.73 9.59 13.33
CA GLU A 120 -13.18 9.53 13.08
C GLU A 120 -13.71 8.09 12.96
N VAL A 121 -12.84 7.07 13.06
CA VAL A 121 -13.16 5.65 12.83
C VAL A 121 -13.63 5.36 11.38
N GLU A 122 -13.32 6.24 10.43
CA GLU A 122 -13.58 5.98 9.02
C GLU A 122 -12.55 5.04 8.38
N LEU A 123 -11.33 5.04 8.92
CA LEU A 123 -10.29 4.06 8.62
C LEU A 123 -9.85 3.34 9.90
N PRO A 124 -9.49 2.05 9.79
CA PRO A 124 -8.87 1.33 10.91
C PRO A 124 -7.42 1.83 11.10
N GLU A 125 -6.64 1.11 11.91
CA GLU A 125 -5.17 1.26 11.90
C GLU A 125 -4.67 1.34 10.44
N THR A 126 -3.95 2.42 10.13
CA THR A 126 -3.61 2.78 8.75
C THR A 126 -2.10 2.78 8.57
N HIS A 127 -1.64 1.98 7.61
CA HIS A 127 -0.23 1.81 7.30
C HIS A 127 0.11 2.69 6.09
N CYS A 128 1.08 3.57 6.27
CA CYS A 128 1.45 4.61 5.31
C CYS A 128 2.88 4.44 4.83
N THR A 129 3.13 4.75 3.56
CA THR A 129 4.49 4.78 2.98
C THR A 129 4.81 6.14 2.41
N ASP A 130 5.99 6.64 2.74
CA ASP A 130 6.66 7.71 1.99
C ASP A 130 7.00 7.21 0.58
N ASP A 131 7.32 8.15 -0.32
CA ASP A 131 7.88 7.81 -1.62
C ASP A 131 9.23 7.07 -1.48
N GLY A 132 9.35 5.92 -2.14
CA GLY A 132 10.52 5.04 -2.06
C GLY A 132 10.58 4.19 -0.79
N ALA A 133 9.51 4.12 0.01
CA ALA A 133 9.37 3.21 1.14
C ALA A 133 8.32 2.12 0.85
N GLY A 134 8.57 0.90 1.32
CA GLY A 134 7.69 -0.24 1.15
C GLY A 134 7.47 -1.02 2.44
N LEU A 135 6.33 -1.69 2.54
CA LEU A 135 5.92 -2.57 3.62
C LEU A 135 5.82 -4.01 3.10
N VAL A 136 6.42 -4.95 3.82
CA VAL A 136 6.40 -6.37 3.47
C VAL A 136 5.55 -7.11 4.49
N TYR A 137 4.53 -7.80 4.00
CA TYR A 137 3.59 -8.61 4.76
C TYR A 137 3.78 -10.09 4.47
N LEU A 138 3.50 -10.87 5.50
CA LEU A 138 3.45 -12.31 5.44
C LEU A 138 2.06 -12.75 5.93
N GLY A 139 1.17 -13.08 4.99
CA GLY A 139 -0.27 -13.03 5.17
C GLY A 139 -0.70 -11.58 5.42
N THR A 140 -1.31 -11.33 6.57
CA THR A 140 -1.68 -9.98 7.02
C THR A 140 -0.69 -9.39 8.02
N GLU A 141 0.34 -10.13 8.43
CA GLU A 141 1.30 -9.66 9.43
C GLU A 141 2.43 -8.86 8.78
N LEU A 142 2.62 -7.62 9.21
CA LEU A 142 3.75 -6.79 8.80
C LEU A 142 5.07 -7.40 9.31
N GLN A 143 6.01 -7.70 8.40
CA GLN A 143 7.31 -8.29 8.70
C GLN A 143 8.43 -7.25 8.74
N GLU A 144 8.49 -6.40 7.72
CA GLU A 144 9.52 -5.37 7.63
C GLU A 144 9.05 -4.17 6.82
N ALA A 145 9.69 -3.03 7.07
CA ALA A 145 9.65 -1.87 6.20
C ALA A 145 11.00 -1.74 5.49
N VAL A 146 10.98 -1.52 4.19
CA VAL A 146 12.17 -1.37 3.33
C VAL A 146 12.14 -0.01 2.65
N CYS A 147 13.28 0.47 2.20
CA CYS A 147 13.34 1.68 1.38
C CYS A 147 14.41 1.58 0.30
N GLU A 148 14.18 2.24 -0.83
CA GLU A 148 15.17 2.39 -1.90
C GLU A 148 15.97 3.70 -1.76
N ARG A 149 15.45 4.66 -0.99
CA ARG A 149 16.09 5.95 -0.73
C ARG A 149 16.41 6.10 0.77
N PRO A 150 17.64 6.55 1.12
CA PRO A 150 17.95 6.88 2.51
C PRO A 150 16.95 7.88 3.08
N GLY A 151 16.36 7.55 4.23
CA GLY A 151 15.45 8.44 4.96
C GLY A 151 13.97 8.28 4.65
N ALA A 152 13.58 7.56 3.59
CA ALA A 152 12.18 7.22 3.33
C ALA A 152 11.65 6.23 4.38
N LYS A 153 10.43 6.45 4.87
CA LYS A 153 9.86 5.75 6.02
C LYS A 153 8.52 5.08 5.71
N GLY A 154 8.21 4.05 6.51
CA GLY A 154 6.83 3.64 6.74
C GLY A 154 6.31 4.28 8.02
N ASN A 155 5.00 4.48 8.14
CA ASN A 155 4.36 5.00 9.34
C ASN A 155 3.09 4.20 9.63
N ILE A 156 2.74 4.01 10.90
CA ILE A 156 1.47 3.44 11.32
C ILE A 156 0.70 4.47 12.12
N VAL A 157 -0.53 4.76 11.71
CA VAL A 157 -1.45 5.65 12.41
C VAL A 157 -2.51 4.81 13.11
N ARG A 158 -2.60 4.95 14.43
CA ARG A 158 -3.58 4.27 15.29
C ARG A 158 -4.46 5.28 16.01
N ARG A 159 -5.67 4.87 16.34
CA ARG A 159 -6.54 5.63 17.23
C ARG A 159 -6.15 5.36 18.69
N ASN A 160 -5.97 6.40 19.48
CA ASN A 160 -5.84 6.35 20.93
C ASN A 160 -6.88 7.29 21.56
N GLY A 161 -7.95 6.73 22.13
CA GLY A 161 -9.13 7.52 22.51
C GLY A 161 -9.76 8.17 21.29
N ASP A 162 -9.81 9.49 21.24
CA ASP A 162 -10.30 10.26 20.08
C ASP A 162 -9.19 10.96 19.30
N SER A 163 -7.93 10.57 19.52
CA SER A 163 -6.77 11.17 18.87
C SER A 163 -6.02 10.15 18.01
N PRO A 164 -5.51 10.57 16.83
CA PRO A 164 -4.60 9.75 16.06
C PRO A 164 -3.19 9.82 16.68
N VAL A 165 -2.52 8.67 16.75
CA VAL A 165 -1.13 8.54 17.18
C VAL A 165 -0.36 7.89 16.04
N GLU A 166 0.74 8.51 15.63
CA GLU A 166 1.61 8.03 14.56
C GLU A 166 2.89 7.42 15.13
N GLU A 167 3.23 6.23 14.65
CA GLU A 167 4.50 5.54 14.90
C GLU A 167 5.28 5.45 13.58
N THR A 168 6.49 6.00 13.54
CA THR A 168 7.40 5.82 12.40
C THR A 168 8.09 4.47 12.47
N LEU A 169 8.01 3.71 11.39
CA LEU A 169 8.69 2.43 11.22
C LEU A 169 10.14 2.65 10.79
N ARG A 170 11.04 1.87 11.39
CA ARG A 170 12.42 1.78 10.90
C ARG A 170 12.44 1.06 9.55
N THR A 171 13.00 1.70 8.54
CA THR A 171 13.21 1.10 7.22
C THR A 171 14.62 0.52 7.08
N ARG A 172 14.72 -0.58 6.32
CA ARG A 172 15.98 -1.15 5.85
C ARG A 172 16.24 -0.70 4.41
N LEU A 173 17.38 -0.05 4.18
CA LEU A 173 17.81 0.34 2.84
C LEU A 173 18.13 -0.92 2.00
N LEU A 174 17.66 -0.94 0.76
CA LEU A 174 17.88 -2.02 -0.23
C LEU A 174 19.19 -1.88 -1.00
#